data_AF-A0A7W1JPZ7-F1
#
_entry.id   AF-A0A7W1JPZ7-F1
#
_cell.length_a   1.000
_cell.length_b   1.000
_cell.length_c   1.000
_cell.angle_alpha   90.00
_cell.angle_beta   90.00
_cell.angle_gamma   90.00
#
_symmetry.space_group_name_H-M   'P 1'
#
loop_
_entity.id
_entity.type
_entity.pdbx_description
1 polymer ?
#
loop_
_entity_poly.entity_id
_entity_poly.type
_entity_poly.pdbx_seq_one_letter_code
_entity_poly.pdbx_strand_id
1 'polypeptide(L)'
;MKFAAMTVLILAGLTAFAQDEMMEMKPPPEMKKVEWMVGEWTTNFKMFPPGEGMEPMSSTGTSTSKMALGGRYLHTMATFSMGDMGSFEGMQMLSYDPDAKKWKAIWFDSMGSAGMEMAGDLVGNTMTLVSKPTPMHGMGDQTFRATATKKSDKEMSFLLEMKDGDKWNKMIEGTYTKK
;
A
#
# COMPACT_ATOMS: atom_id res chain seq x y z
N MET A 1 76.11 12.06 -24.06
CA MET A 1 74.99 12.80 -23.40
C MET A 1 73.79 11.85 -23.41
N LYS A 2 73.52 11.12 -22.33
CA LYS A 2 72.63 11.49 -21.19
C LYS A 2 71.12 11.51 -21.56
N PHE A 3 70.38 10.57 -20.93
CA PHE A 3 68.93 10.52 -20.64
C PHE A 3 67.96 10.18 -21.79
N ALA A 4 66.88 9.41 -21.62
CA ALA A 4 66.30 8.70 -20.47
C ALA A 4 65.32 7.62 -20.98
N ALA A 5 65.20 6.53 -20.20
CA ALA A 5 64.07 5.60 -20.27
C ALA A 5 62.81 6.29 -19.70
N MET A 6 61.64 6.06 -20.31
CA MET A 6 60.37 6.37 -19.67
C MET A 6 59.42 5.18 -19.76
N THR A 7 59.09 4.71 -18.56
CA THR A 7 58.29 3.56 -18.18
C THR A 7 56.88 3.62 -18.76
N VAL A 8 56.43 2.54 -19.39
CA VAL A 8 54.99 2.31 -19.65
C VAL A 8 54.35 1.96 -18.31
N LEU A 9 53.66 2.94 -17.72
CA LEU A 9 52.81 2.70 -16.56
C LEU A 9 51.55 1.95 -17.00
N ILE A 10 51.37 0.79 -16.39
CA ILE A 10 50.23 -0.10 -16.52
C ILE A 10 48.95 0.64 -16.08
N LEU A 11 48.04 0.91 -17.02
CA LEU A 11 46.63 1.25 -16.71
C LEU A 11 45.90 -0.05 -16.33
N ALA A 12 45.99 -0.46 -15.06
CA ALA A 12 45.19 -1.57 -14.53
C ALA A 12 44.56 -1.24 -13.16
N GLY A 13 44.20 0.04 -12.93
CA GLY A 13 43.71 0.50 -11.63
C GLY A 13 42.25 0.99 -11.59
N LEU A 14 41.57 1.13 -12.73
CA LEU A 14 40.26 1.83 -12.78
C LEU A 14 39.03 0.92 -12.85
N THR A 15 39.18 -0.41 -12.92
CA THR A 15 38.03 -1.33 -13.06
C THR A 15 37.56 -1.95 -11.75
N ALA A 16 38.37 -1.95 -10.69
CA ALA A 16 38.02 -2.64 -9.44
C ALA A 16 37.03 -1.88 -8.54
N PHE A 17 36.96 -0.54 -8.63
CA PHE A 17 36.00 0.25 -7.83
C PHE A 17 34.64 0.42 -8.50
N ALA A 18 34.51 0.11 -9.80
CA ALA A 18 33.25 0.27 -10.53
C ALA A 18 32.36 -0.97 -10.50
N GLN A 19 32.90 -2.14 -10.11
CA GLN A 19 32.18 -3.42 -10.21
C GLN A 19 31.44 -3.83 -8.93
N ASP A 20 31.79 -3.24 -7.79
CA ASP A 20 31.15 -3.51 -6.48
C ASP A 20 30.01 -2.51 -6.16
N GLU A 21 29.90 -1.42 -6.93
CA GLU A 21 28.88 -0.37 -6.79
C GLU A 21 27.81 -0.40 -7.88
N MET A 22 27.70 -1.50 -8.64
CA MET A 22 26.35 -1.89 -9.06
C MET A 22 25.62 -2.36 -7.81
N MET A 23 25.20 -1.40 -6.96
CA MET A 23 24.29 -1.66 -5.86
C MET A 23 23.17 -2.48 -6.46
N GLU A 24 23.08 -3.76 -6.12
CA GLU A 24 21.83 -4.48 -6.24
C GLU A 24 20.82 -3.59 -5.52
N MET A 25 20.02 -2.83 -6.29
CA MET A 25 18.96 -2.01 -5.75
C MET A 25 17.96 -2.97 -5.14
N LYS A 26 18.22 -3.50 -3.95
CA LYS A 26 17.32 -4.42 -3.27
C LYS A 26 16.02 -3.67 -2.96
N PRO A 27 14.87 -4.37 -2.88
CA PRO A 27 13.68 -3.74 -2.33
C PRO A 27 13.97 -3.22 -0.91
N PRO A 28 13.28 -2.16 -0.46
CA PRO A 28 13.43 -1.68 0.90
C PRO A 28 13.24 -2.83 1.91
N PRO A 29 14.14 -3.03 2.88
CA PRO A 29 14.04 -4.13 3.84
C PRO A 29 12.74 -4.09 4.65
N GLU A 30 12.12 -2.92 4.78
CA GLU A 30 10.81 -2.71 5.40
C GLU A 30 9.69 -3.50 4.73
N MET A 31 9.80 -3.83 3.44
CA MET A 31 8.80 -4.64 2.73
C MET A 31 8.56 -6.00 3.40
N LYS A 32 9.55 -6.54 4.13
CA LYS A 32 9.37 -7.75 4.96
C LYS A 32 8.29 -7.57 6.03
N LYS A 33 8.09 -6.35 6.53
CA LYS A 33 7.12 -6.04 7.59
C LYS A 33 5.67 -6.11 7.11
N VAL A 34 5.41 -6.18 5.80
CA VAL A 34 4.05 -6.32 5.22
C VAL A 34 3.82 -7.68 4.57
N GLU A 35 4.74 -8.63 4.73
CA GLU A 35 4.57 -10.01 4.23
C GLU A 35 3.33 -10.70 4.82
N TRP A 36 2.89 -10.31 6.01
CA TRP A 36 1.67 -10.84 6.63
C TRP A 36 0.40 -10.50 5.83
N MET A 37 0.45 -9.49 4.95
CA MET A 37 -0.66 -9.16 4.06
C MET A 37 -0.74 -10.09 2.84
N VAL A 38 0.33 -10.82 2.51
CA VAL A 38 0.41 -11.69 1.33
C VAL A 38 -0.48 -12.93 1.50
N GLY A 39 -1.29 -13.19 0.47
CA GLY A 39 -2.17 -14.35 0.42
C GLY A 39 -3.48 -14.08 -0.30
N GLU A 40 -4.33 -15.09 -0.31
CA GLU A 40 -5.72 -14.98 -0.70
C GLU A 40 -6.59 -14.91 0.54
N TRP A 41 -7.57 -14.01 0.51
CA TRP A 41 -8.39 -13.65 1.63
C TRP A 41 -9.85 -13.63 1.24
N THR A 42 -10.70 -14.01 2.18
CA THR A 42 -12.14 -13.73 2.18
C THR A 42 -12.39 -12.50 3.03
N THR A 43 -13.17 -11.54 2.52
CA THR A 43 -13.51 -10.33 3.25
C THR A 43 -14.93 -10.40 3.81
N ASN A 44 -15.11 -9.89 5.02
CA ASN A 44 -16.41 -9.71 5.66
C ASN A 44 -16.48 -8.30 6.22
N PHE A 45 -17.20 -7.41 5.55
CA PHE A 45 -17.28 -5.99 5.88
C PHE A 45 -18.70 -5.56 6.24
N LYS A 46 -18.76 -4.50 7.03
CA LYS A 46 -19.91 -3.63 7.19
C LYS A 46 -19.58 -2.30 6.52
N MET A 47 -20.41 -1.88 5.58
CA MET A 47 -20.34 -0.58 4.93
C MET A 47 -21.32 0.36 5.63
N PHE A 48 -20.86 1.56 5.95
CA PHE A 48 -21.62 2.58 6.66
C PHE A 48 -21.94 3.69 5.66
N PRO A 49 -23.19 3.77 5.17
CA PRO A 49 -23.59 4.82 4.24
C PRO A 49 -23.49 6.20 4.90
N PRO A 50 -23.16 7.25 4.15
CA PRO A 50 -23.29 8.61 4.65
C PRO A 50 -24.78 8.95 4.90
N GLY A 51 -25.11 9.40 6.10
CA GLY A 51 -26.46 9.82 6.50
C GLY A 51 -26.83 9.38 7.92
N GLU A 52 -27.52 10.26 8.65
CA GLU A 52 -27.99 9.92 10.00
C GLU A 52 -29.06 8.82 9.96
N GLY A 53 -28.93 7.81 10.83
CA GLY A 53 -29.92 6.74 10.99
C GLY A 53 -29.90 5.65 9.92
N MET A 54 -28.93 5.67 9.00
CA MET A 54 -28.77 4.59 8.01
C MET A 54 -28.10 3.37 8.64
N GLU A 55 -28.72 2.20 8.49
CA GLU A 55 -28.17 0.95 9.00
C GLU A 55 -26.96 0.48 8.16
N PRO A 56 -25.92 -0.12 8.79
CA PRO A 56 -24.78 -0.65 8.05
C PRO A 56 -25.18 -1.83 7.15
N MET A 57 -24.62 -1.86 5.94
CA MET A 57 -24.83 -2.94 4.98
C MET A 57 -23.72 -3.98 5.07
N SER A 58 -24.06 -5.26 5.12
CA SER A 58 -23.08 -6.34 5.07
C SER A 58 -22.55 -6.52 3.64
N SER A 59 -21.25 -6.75 3.52
CA SER A 59 -20.55 -6.97 2.26
C SER A 59 -19.54 -8.10 2.41
N THR A 60 -19.56 -9.06 1.50
CA THR A 60 -18.57 -10.13 1.43
C THR A 60 -17.81 -10.06 0.12
N GLY A 61 -16.59 -10.58 0.14
CA GLY A 61 -15.72 -10.48 -1.03
C GLY A 61 -14.46 -11.33 -0.91
N THR A 62 -13.54 -11.06 -1.83
CA THR A 62 -12.22 -11.68 -1.85
C THR A 62 -11.15 -10.64 -2.08
N SER A 63 -9.96 -10.92 -1.57
CA SER A 63 -8.78 -10.09 -1.80
C SER A 63 -7.56 -10.96 -2.03
N THR A 64 -6.74 -10.62 -3.01
CA THR A 64 -5.47 -11.31 -3.29
C THR A 64 -4.34 -10.30 -3.21
N SER A 65 -3.36 -10.59 -2.37
CA SER A 65 -2.19 -9.74 -2.16
C SER A 65 -0.92 -10.53 -2.48
N LYS A 66 -0.06 -9.96 -3.32
CA LYS A 66 1.23 -10.55 -3.71
C LYS A 66 2.32 -9.50 -3.81
N MET A 67 3.56 -9.92 -3.56
CA MET A 67 4.72 -9.09 -3.87
C MET A 67 4.87 -8.93 -5.39
N ALA A 68 5.13 -7.72 -5.84
CA ALA A 68 5.28 -7.34 -7.24
C ALA A 68 6.65 -6.68 -7.48
N LEU A 69 7.09 -6.71 -8.74
CA LEU A 69 8.33 -6.08 -9.22
C LEU A 69 9.55 -6.39 -8.34
N GLY A 70 9.77 -7.68 -8.08
CA GLY A 70 10.91 -8.15 -7.29
C GLY A 70 10.84 -7.80 -5.79
N GLY A 71 9.63 -7.64 -5.23
CA GLY A 71 9.43 -7.37 -3.80
C GLY A 71 9.41 -5.88 -3.44
N ARG A 72 9.38 -4.98 -4.42
CA ARG A 72 9.35 -3.53 -4.18
C ARG A 72 7.98 -3.00 -3.81
N TYR A 73 6.94 -3.70 -4.24
CA TYR A 73 5.55 -3.31 -4.01
C TYR A 73 4.75 -4.52 -3.55
N LEU A 74 3.83 -4.29 -2.63
CA LEU A 74 2.73 -5.20 -2.38
C LEU A 74 1.56 -4.77 -3.29
N HIS A 75 1.18 -5.65 -4.21
CA HIS A 75 0.03 -5.47 -5.08
C HIS A 75 -1.16 -6.24 -4.52
N THR A 76 -2.25 -5.54 -4.25
CA THR A 76 -3.51 -6.09 -3.76
C THR A 76 -4.62 -5.87 -4.78
N MET A 77 -5.39 -6.92 -5.04
CA MET A 77 -6.64 -6.88 -5.81
C MET A 77 -7.77 -7.23 -4.85
N ALA A 78 -8.87 -6.47 -4.86
CA ALA A 78 -10.03 -6.71 -4.02
C ALA A 78 -11.32 -6.64 -4.82
N THR A 79 -12.25 -7.54 -4.52
CA THR A 79 -13.59 -7.54 -5.09
C THR A 79 -14.58 -7.83 -3.97
N PHE A 80 -15.61 -7.02 -3.80
CA PHE A 80 -16.65 -7.26 -2.80
C PHE A 80 -18.04 -6.86 -3.28
N SER A 81 -19.08 -7.50 -2.74
CA SER A 81 -20.47 -7.23 -3.10
C SER A 81 -20.98 -5.96 -2.43
N MET A 82 -21.72 -5.13 -3.16
CA MET A 82 -22.47 -3.99 -2.63
C MET A 82 -23.98 -4.26 -2.61
N GLY A 83 -24.38 -5.52 -2.45
CA GLY A 83 -25.78 -5.93 -2.52
C GLY A 83 -26.38 -5.64 -3.89
N ASP A 84 -27.53 -4.97 -3.91
CA ASP A 84 -28.27 -4.64 -5.14
C ASP A 84 -27.53 -3.65 -6.05
N MET A 85 -26.50 -2.95 -5.55
CA MET A 85 -25.64 -2.07 -6.34
C MET A 85 -24.59 -2.81 -7.19
N GLY A 86 -24.51 -4.15 -7.07
CA GLY A 86 -23.58 -4.97 -7.85
C GLY A 86 -22.26 -5.24 -7.13
N SER A 87 -21.16 -5.30 -7.89
CA SER A 87 -19.82 -5.59 -7.38
C SER A 87 -18.94 -4.34 -7.38
N PHE A 88 -18.14 -4.22 -6.34
CA PHE A 88 -17.04 -3.28 -6.27
C PHE A 88 -15.74 -3.99 -6.60
N GLU A 89 -14.88 -3.36 -7.38
CA GLU A 89 -13.50 -3.81 -7.64
C GLU A 89 -12.51 -2.72 -7.28
N GLY A 90 -11.39 -3.11 -6.68
CA GLY A 90 -10.32 -2.18 -6.35
C GLY A 90 -8.95 -2.81 -6.30
N MET A 91 -7.94 -1.95 -6.32
CA MET A 91 -6.54 -2.34 -6.31
C MET A 91 -5.66 -1.39 -5.54
N GLN A 92 -4.65 -1.93 -4.87
CA GLN A 92 -3.65 -1.16 -4.14
C GLN A 92 -2.25 -1.53 -4.59
N MET A 93 -1.40 -0.52 -4.75
CA MET A 93 0.05 -0.66 -4.71
C MET A 93 0.57 -0.04 -3.42
N LEU A 94 1.26 -0.80 -2.58
CA LEU A 94 1.88 -0.34 -1.34
C LEU A 94 3.40 -0.50 -1.42
N SER A 95 4.15 0.52 -1.03
CA SER A 95 5.61 0.53 -0.96
C SER A 95 6.11 1.28 0.28
N TYR A 96 7.41 1.19 0.52
CA TYR A 96 8.10 1.99 1.53
C TYR A 96 9.05 2.99 0.87
N ASP A 97 8.97 4.25 1.30
CA ASP A 97 9.86 5.34 0.89
C ASP A 97 10.94 5.52 1.98
N PRO A 98 12.21 5.15 1.72
CA PRO A 98 13.27 5.20 2.72
C PRO A 98 13.71 6.62 3.06
N ASP A 99 13.54 7.58 2.14
CA ASP A 99 13.93 8.98 2.35
C ASP A 99 12.90 9.68 3.23
N ALA A 100 11.62 9.50 2.91
CA ALA A 100 10.52 10.02 3.74
C ALA A 100 10.31 9.21 5.03
N LYS A 101 10.84 7.98 5.09
CA LYS A 101 10.58 6.98 6.14
C LYS A 101 9.10 6.68 6.32
N LYS A 102 8.34 6.64 5.22
CA LYS A 102 6.89 6.46 5.21
C LYS A 102 6.46 5.33 4.29
N TRP A 103 5.38 4.66 4.66
CA TRP A 103 4.64 3.83 3.72
C TRP A 103 3.89 4.71 2.74
N LYS A 104 3.89 4.32 1.47
CA LYS A 104 3.18 4.99 0.38
C LYS A 104 2.23 3.99 -0.26
N ALA A 105 1.01 4.41 -0.51
CA ALA A 105 0.06 3.59 -1.24
C ALA A 105 -0.69 4.42 -2.28
N ILE A 106 -1.12 3.76 -3.34
CA ILE A 106 -2.13 4.30 -4.25
C ILE A 106 -3.22 3.26 -4.39
N TRP A 107 -4.46 3.70 -4.20
CA TRP A 107 -5.66 2.90 -4.39
C TRP A 107 -6.42 3.33 -5.63
N PHE A 108 -6.96 2.37 -6.38
CA PHE A 108 -7.84 2.61 -7.52
C PHE A 108 -9.07 1.71 -7.37
N ASP A 109 -10.24 2.16 -7.80
CA ASP A 109 -11.44 1.34 -7.75
C ASP A 109 -12.45 1.67 -8.87
N SER A 110 -13.50 0.84 -8.95
CA SER A 110 -14.56 0.91 -9.95
C SER A 110 -15.58 2.04 -9.70
N MET A 111 -15.48 2.78 -8.59
CA MET A 111 -16.41 3.85 -8.22
C MET A 111 -15.80 5.25 -8.42
N GLY A 112 -14.47 5.34 -8.45
CA GLY A 112 -13.72 6.55 -8.74
C GLY A 112 -13.09 6.54 -10.14
N SER A 113 -12.59 7.70 -10.56
CA SER A 113 -11.81 7.86 -11.79
C SER A 113 -10.36 8.32 -11.54
N ALA A 114 -10.02 8.60 -10.28
CA ALA A 114 -8.70 9.04 -9.85
C ALA A 114 -8.12 8.07 -8.82
N GLY A 115 -6.80 7.89 -8.85
CA GLY A 115 -6.09 7.15 -7.83
C GLY A 115 -6.05 7.92 -6.51
N MET A 116 -6.38 7.26 -5.41
CA MET A 116 -6.27 7.79 -4.06
C MET A 116 -4.86 7.55 -3.52
N GLU A 117 -4.04 8.60 -3.54
CA GLU A 117 -2.71 8.58 -2.95
C GLU A 117 -2.77 8.65 -1.43
N MET A 118 -2.04 7.76 -0.76
CA MET A 118 -1.99 7.68 0.70
C MET A 118 -0.56 7.55 1.21
N ALA A 119 -0.33 8.01 2.43
CA ALA A 119 0.91 7.78 3.14
C ALA A 119 0.69 7.57 4.64
N GLY A 120 1.62 6.88 5.29
CA GLY A 120 1.55 6.71 6.74
C GLY A 120 2.58 5.75 7.30
N ASP A 121 2.21 5.06 8.37
CA ASP A 121 3.13 4.36 9.25
C ASP A 121 2.62 2.96 9.59
N LEU A 122 3.57 2.06 9.86
CA LEU A 122 3.32 0.76 10.45
C LEU A 122 3.90 0.78 11.87
N VAL A 123 3.01 0.79 12.86
CA VAL A 123 3.38 0.77 14.29
C VAL A 123 2.93 -0.55 14.89
N GLY A 124 3.90 -1.36 15.32
CA GLY A 124 3.63 -2.74 15.73
C GLY A 124 2.99 -3.53 14.59
N ASN A 125 1.75 -3.96 14.80
CA ASN A 125 0.97 -4.75 13.84
C ASN A 125 -0.07 -3.92 13.08
N THR A 126 -0.08 -2.59 13.24
CA THR A 126 -1.10 -1.70 12.70
C THR A 126 -0.51 -0.77 11.66
N MET A 127 -0.96 -0.94 10.41
CA MET A 127 -0.73 -0.02 9.30
C MET A 127 -1.82 1.05 9.32
N THR A 128 -1.45 2.32 9.34
CA THR A 128 -2.37 3.44 9.18
C THR A 128 -1.91 4.30 8.02
N LEU A 129 -2.76 4.47 7.02
CA LEU A 129 -2.54 5.26 5.81
C LEU A 129 -3.59 6.37 5.74
N VAL A 130 -3.15 7.60 5.50
CA VAL A 130 -4.04 8.76 5.32
C VAL A 130 -3.91 9.25 3.88
N SER A 131 -5.04 9.48 3.23
CA SER A 131 -5.05 9.96 1.85
C SER A 131 -4.72 11.44 1.76
N LYS A 132 -4.25 11.87 0.59
CA LYS A 132 -4.44 13.26 0.16
C LYS A 132 -5.94 13.53 -0.04
N PRO A 133 -6.39 14.79 -0.02
CA PRO A 133 -7.73 15.14 -0.48
C PRO A 133 -7.96 14.54 -1.87
N THR A 134 -9.00 13.72 -1.99
CA THR A 134 -9.30 12.93 -3.18
C THR A 134 -10.73 13.26 -3.62
N PRO A 135 -10.96 13.59 -4.90
CA PRO A 135 -12.28 13.97 -5.38
C PRO A 135 -13.24 12.79 -5.31
N MET A 136 -14.38 13.00 -4.65
CA MET A 136 -15.49 12.08 -4.57
C MET A 136 -16.68 12.66 -5.33
N HIS A 137 -17.28 11.85 -6.20
CA HIS A 137 -18.45 12.29 -6.97
C HIS A 137 -19.57 12.77 -6.04
N GLY A 138 -20.03 14.01 -6.24
CA GLY A 138 -21.10 14.61 -5.44
C GLY A 138 -20.70 15.06 -4.02
N MET A 139 -19.46 14.82 -3.57
CA MET A 139 -19.01 15.20 -2.22
C MET A 139 -17.76 16.09 -2.20
N GLY A 140 -17.20 16.45 -3.36
CA GLY A 140 -15.97 17.23 -3.42
C GLY A 140 -14.75 16.46 -2.92
N ASP A 141 -13.71 17.17 -2.50
CA ASP A 141 -12.48 16.55 -2.03
C ASP A 141 -12.64 16.00 -0.61
N GLN A 142 -12.38 14.71 -0.45
CA GLN A 142 -12.50 13.99 0.81
C GLN A 142 -11.15 13.43 1.24
N THR A 143 -10.93 13.34 2.55
CA THR A 143 -9.73 12.72 3.13
C THR A 143 -10.11 11.43 3.83
N PHE A 144 -9.37 10.37 3.55
CA PHE A 144 -9.62 9.04 4.09
C PHE A 144 -8.50 8.57 5.00
N ARG A 145 -8.84 7.69 5.95
CA ARG A 145 -7.88 6.94 6.76
C ARG A 145 -8.19 5.46 6.67
N ALA A 146 -7.24 4.71 6.13
CA ALA A 146 -7.28 3.26 6.09
C ALA A 146 -6.39 2.70 7.21
N THR A 147 -6.96 1.84 8.05
CA THR A 147 -6.25 1.17 9.13
C THR A 147 -6.38 -0.35 8.98
N ALA A 148 -5.26 -1.03 8.77
CA ALA A 148 -5.18 -2.49 8.73
C ALA A 148 -4.36 -3.00 9.92
N THR A 149 -4.87 -3.97 10.67
CA THR A 149 -4.16 -4.55 11.82
C THR A 149 -4.04 -6.05 11.69
N LYS A 150 -2.81 -6.58 11.74
CA LYS A 150 -2.57 -8.02 11.84
C LYS A 150 -3.10 -8.54 13.18
N LYS A 151 -4.08 -9.45 13.14
CA LYS A 151 -4.63 -10.12 14.33
C LYS A 151 -3.97 -11.47 14.56
N SER A 152 -3.76 -12.21 13.48
CA SER A 152 -3.02 -13.48 13.46
C SER A 152 -2.40 -13.69 12.08
N ASP A 153 -1.80 -14.85 11.82
CA ASP A 153 -1.35 -15.22 10.47
C ASP A 153 -2.50 -15.55 9.50
N LYS A 154 -3.73 -15.68 10.02
CA LYS A 154 -4.94 -16.01 9.26
C LYS A 154 -6.01 -14.92 9.29
N GLU A 155 -5.77 -13.83 10.02
CA GLU A 155 -6.78 -12.79 10.22
C GLU A 155 -6.15 -11.40 10.31
N MET A 156 -6.77 -10.43 9.62
CA MET A 156 -6.52 -9.01 9.81
C MET A 156 -7.84 -8.25 9.90
N SER A 157 -7.86 -7.18 10.69
CA SER A 157 -8.98 -6.24 10.72
C SER A 157 -8.70 -5.06 9.81
N PHE A 158 -9.76 -4.47 9.26
CA PHE A 158 -9.70 -3.29 8.42
C PHE A 158 -10.77 -2.28 8.83
N LEU A 159 -10.37 -1.01 8.80
CA LEU A 159 -11.23 0.14 9.04
C LEU A 159 -10.89 1.22 8.00
N LEU A 160 -11.89 1.67 7.28
CA LEU A 160 -11.84 2.87 6.43
C LEU A 160 -12.71 3.94 7.06
N GLU A 161 -12.14 5.12 7.23
CA GLU A 161 -12.83 6.30 7.76
C GLU A 161 -12.71 7.47 6.80
N MET A 162 -13.72 8.33 6.78
CA MET A 162 -13.72 9.61 6.07
C MET A 162 -13.64 10.75 7.08
N LYS A 163 -12.84 11.77 6.77
CA LYS A 163 -12.67 12.94 7.62
C LYS A 163 -13.84 13.92 7.44
N ASP A 164 -14.41 14.38 8.54
CA ASP A 164 -15.47 15.39 8.61
C ASP A 164 -15.10 16.42 9.68
N GLY A 165 -14.64 17.60 9.25
CA GLY A 165 -14.00 18.56 10.15
C GLY A 165 -12.82 17.91 10.89
N ASP A 166 -12.90 17.85 12.23
CA ASP A 166 -11.90 17.21 13.09
C ASP A 166 -12.24 15.75 13.44
N LYS A 167 -13.36 15.21 12.94
CA LYS A 167 -13.84 13.86 13.23
C LYS A 167 -13.51 12.89 12.10
N TRP A 168 -13.44 11.61 12.46
CA TRP A 168 -13.32 10.49 11.53
C TRP A 168 -14.59 9.65 11.64
N ASN A 169 -15.34 9.57 10.54
CA ASN A 169 -16.57 8.79 10.45
C ASN A 169 -16.28 7.46 9.75
N LYS A 170 -16.79 6.35 10.29
CA LYS A 170 -16.62 5.03 9.68
C LYS A 170 -17.29 4.98 8.31
N MET A 171 -16.60 4.38 7.35
CA MET A 171 -17.12 4.08 6.01
C MET A 171 -17.18 2.57 5.79
N ILE A 172 -16.13 1.85 6.18
CA ILE A 172 -16.04 0.39 6.07
C ILE A 172 -15.36 -0.15 7.32
N GLU A 173 -15.89 -1.21 7.91
CA GLU A 173 -15.23 -1.94 9.00
C GLU A 173 -15.40 -3.44 8.80
N GLY A 174 -14.36 -4.22 9.07
CA GLY A 174 -14.51 -5.67 9.15
C GLY A 174 -13.19 -6.41 9.12
N THR A 175 -13.22 -7.62 8.58
CA THR A 175 -12.08 -8.55 8.64
C THR A 175 -11.76 -9.16 7.29
N TYR A 176 -10.51 -9.57 7.16
CA TYR A 176 -10.04 -10.47 6.13
C TYR A 176 -9.62 -11.77 6.83
N THR A 177 -10.12 -12.89 6.33
CA THR A 177 -9.75 -14.23 6.79
C THR A 177 -9.02 -14.94 5.66
N LYS A 178 -7.84 -15.49 5.95
CA LYS A 178 -7.04 -16.19 4.95
C LYS A 178 -7.78 -17.43 4.45
N LYS A 179 -7.76 -17.66 3.14
CA LYS A 179 -8.30 -18.88 2.53
C LYS A 179 -7.45 -20.09 2.89
#